data_AF-X1J900-F1
#
_entry.id   AF-X1J900-F1
#
_cell.length_a   1.000
_cell.length_b   1.000
_cell.length_c   1.000
_cell.angle_alpha   90.00
_cell.angle_beta   90.00
_cell.angle_gamma   90.00
#
_symmetry.space_group_name_H-M   'P 1'
#
loop_
_entity.id
_entity.type
_entity.pdbx_description
1 polymer ?
#
loop_
_entity_poly.entity_id
_entity_poly.type
_entity_poly.pdbx_seq_one_letter_code
_entity_poly.pdbx_strand_id
1 'polypeptide(L)'
;AIAEEENIKVTITKDYLWELIASSDLVIISNSTVGLDAMILDKPVVMVNLGRQVEGIAYVSSGAALGAYSLEDIAPAVREALSNEQVRQDLAEARKRFIYEYAYIQDGKAAKRIADLIVQMAAETKDRSIL
;
A
#
# COMPACT_ATOMS: atom_id res chain seq x y z
N ALA A 1 -13.50 4.38 -26.94
CA ALA A 1 -13.73 4.50 -25.47
C ALA A 1 -13.11 5.80 -24.97
N ILE A 2 -13.56 6.38 -23.86
CA ILE A 2 -13.10 7.70 -23.35
C ILE A 2 -11.56 7.87 -23.42
N ALA A 3 -10.79 6.83 -23.09
CA ALA A 3 -9.32 6.87 -23.16
C ALA A 3 -8.75 7.08 -24.57
N GLU A 4 -9.38 6.54 -25.62
CA GLU A 4 -8.96 6.74 -27.00
C GLU A 4 -9.29 8.15 -27.49
N GLU A 5 -10.43 8.70 -27.08
CA GLU A 5 -10.86 10.07 -27.40
C GLU A 5 -9.91 11.10 -26.76
N GLU A 6 -9.44 10.83 -25.55
CA GLU A 6 -8.54 11.69 -24.78
C GLU A 6 -7.05 11.42 -25.05
N ASN A 7 -6.70 10.52 -25.97
CA ASN A 7 -5.32 10.10 -26.28
C ASN A 7 -4.53 9.62 -25.03
N ILE A 8 -5.21 8.94 -24.11
CA ILE A 8 -4.63 8.39 -22.88
C ILE A 8 -4.19 6.95 -23.15
N LYS A 9 -2.90 6.67 -22.96
CA LYS A 9 -2.37 5.30 -23.04
C LYS A 9 -2.81 4.50 -21.80
N VAL A 10 -3.74 3.57 -21.99
CA VAL A 10 -4.19 2.65 -20.94
C VAL A 10 -3.60 1.27 -21.19
N THR A 11 -3.04 0.66 -20.15
CA THR A 11 -2.57 -0.73 -20.17
C THR A 11 -3.34 -1.51 -19.11
N ILE A 12 -4.01 -2.59 -19.50
CA ILE A 12 -4.64 -3.54 -18.58
C ILE A 12 -3.79 -4.80 -18.61
N THR A 13 -3.24 -5.17 -17.46
CA THR A 13 -2.42 -6.37 -17.32
C THR A 13 -3.08 -7.37 -16.41
N LYS A 14 -2.61 -8.61 -16.52
CA LYS A 14 -2.71 -9.63 -15.50
C LYS A 14 -1.26 -10.02 -15.20
N ASP A 15 -0.95 -10.21 -13.92
CA ASP A 15 0.41 -10.40 -13.44
C ASP A 15 1.24 -9.09 -13.46
N TYR A 16 2.42 -9.06 -12.80
CA TYR A 16 3.33 -7.90 -12.68
C TYR A 16 2.90 -6.74 -11.78
N LEU A 17 2.12 -7.01 -10.73
CA LEU A 17 1.61 -5.95 -9.83
C LEU A 17 2.74 -5.07 -9.26
N TRP A 18 3.80 -5.68 -8.74
CA TRP A 18 4.88 -4.94 -8.08
C TRP A 18 5.72 -4.13 -9.06
N GLU A 19 5.98 -4.64 -10.26
CA GLU A 19 6.69 -3.94 -11.33
C GLU A 19 5.91 -2.70 -11.79
N LEU A 20 4.58 -2.82 -11.92
CA LEU A 20 3.71 -1.69 -12.27
C LEU A 20 3.73 -0.62 -11.17
N ILE A 21 3.58 -1.03 -9.90
CA ILE A 21 3.68 -0.11 -8.76
C ILE A 21 5.05 0.58 -8.75
N ALA A 22 6.15 -0.16 -8.89
CA ALA A 22 7.51 0.38 -8.87
C ALA A 22 7.73 1.41 -9.99
N SER A 23 7.12 1.22 -11.16
CA SER A 23 7.18 2.14 -12.30
C SER A 23 6.25 3.35 -12.20
N SER A 24 5.35 3.38 -11.23
CA SER A 24 4.37 4.46 -11.06
C SER A 24 4.90 5.60 -10.21
N ASP A 25 4.41 6.82 -10.46
CA ASP A 25 4.65 8.00 -9.61
C ASP A 25 3.71 8.03 -8.39
N LEU A 26 2.53 7.43 -8.53
CA LEU A 26 1.47 7.36 -7.52
C LEU A 26 0.55 6.17 -7.80
N VAL A 27 -0.06 5.61 -6.75
CA VAL A 27 -1.06 4.54 -6.89
C VAL A 27 -2.41 5.02 -6.37
N ILE A 28 -3.44 4.95 -7.23
CA ILE A 28 -4.82 5.16 -6.83
C ILE A 28 -5.45 3.82 -6.49
N ILE A 29 -6.04 3.71 -5.31
CA ILE A 29 -6.71 2.49 -4.85
C ILE A 29 -8.14 2.78 -4.41
N SER A 30 -8.94 1.74 -4.34
CA SER A 30 -10.09 1.69 -3.43
C SER A 30 -9.70 0.88 -2.18
N ASN A 31 -10.65 0.31 -1.44
CA ASN A 31 -10.39 -0.51 -0.25
C ASN A 31 -9.65 -1.82 -0.58
N SER A 32 -8.33 -1.76 -0.75
CA SER A 32 -7.45 -2.85 -1.17
C SER A 32 -6.15 -2.87 -0.37
N THR A 33 -5.64 -4.06 -0.05
CA THR A 33 -4.33 -4.25 0.59
C THR A 33 -3.17 -3.80 -0.29
N VAL A 34 -3.40 -3.61 -1.60
CA VAL A 34 -2.41 -3.07 -2.56
C VAL A 34 -1.89 -1.69 -2.15
N GLY A 35 -2.64 -0.94 -1.34
CA GLY A 35 -2.13 0.28 -0.71
C GLY A 35 -0.87 0.03 0.10
N LEU A 36 -0.79 -1.09 0.83
CA LEU A 36 0.38 -1.45 1.62
C LEU A 36 1.56 -1.84 0.72
N ASP A 37 1.34 -2.59 -0.36
CA ASP A 37 2.37 -2.90 -1.36
C ASP A 37 2.95 -1.62 -1.98
N ALA A 38 2.09 -0.66 -2.35
CA ALA A 38 2.49 0.64 -2.85
C ALA A 38 3.35 1.41 -1.85
N MET A 39 2.95 1.41 -0.57
CA MET A 39 3.73 2.06 0.48
C MET A 39 5.09 1.40 0.70
N ILE A 40 5.16 0.06 0.69
CA ILE A 40 6.42 -0.69 0.79
C ILE A 40 7.39 -0.31 -0.34
N LEU A 41 6.88 -0.07 -1.55
CA LEU A 41 7.65 0.40 -2.71
C LEU A 41 7.83 1.93 -2.75
N ASP A 42 7.60 2.60 -1.62
CA ASP A 42 7.73 4.04 -1.40
C ASP A 42 6.90 4.90 -2.37
N LYS A 43 5.71 4.43 -2.73
CA LYS A 43 4.78 5.16 -3.60
C LYS A 43 3.71 5.88 -2.78
N PRO A 44 3.41 7.16 -3.08
CA PRO A 44 2.26 7.83 -2.50
C PRO A 44 0.96 7.14 -2.95
N VAL A 45 -0.02 7.12 -2.06
CA VAL A 45 -1.31 6.45 -2.28
C VAL A 45 -2.45 7.46 -2.16
N VAL A 46 -3.38 7.41 -3.12
CA VAL A 46 -4.66 8.10 -3.04
C VAL A 46 -5.77 7.06 -2.95
N MET A 47 -6.54 7.11 -1.87
CA MET A 47 -7.68 6.23 -1.65
C MET A 47 -8.96 6.92 -2.14
N VAL A 48 -9.53 6.40 -3.22
CA VAL A 48 -10.81 6.86 -3.77
C VAL A 48 -11.95 6.10 -3.10
N ASN A 49 -12.86 6.86 -2.50
CA ASN A 49 -13.99 6.34 -1.77
C ASN A 49 -15.25 7.20 -1.99
N LEU A 50 -15.83 7.07 -3.19
CA LEU A 50 -16.96 7.87 -3.65
C LEU A 50 -18.26 7.42 -2.98
N GLY A 51 -18.71 8.16 -1.97
CA GLY A 51 -20.07 8.04 -1.40
C GLY A 51 -20.34 6.84 -0.48
N ARG A 52 -19.32 6.05 -0.08
CA ARG A 52 -19.47 5.01 0.93
C ARG A 52 -18.48 5.26 2.04
N GLN A 53 -18.90 5.41 3.30
CA GLN A 53 -17.94 5.20 4.40
C GLN A 53 -17.64 3.70 4.43
N VAL A 54 -16.55 3.30 3.78
CA VAL A 54 -16.00 1.98 3.98
C VAL A 54 -15.06 2.13 5.16
N GLU A 55 -15.44 1.57 6.32
CA GLU A 55 -14.49 1.29 7.39
C GLU A 55 -13.47 0.28 6.83
N GLY A 56 -12.40 0.82 6.25
CA GLY A 56 -11.35 0.07 5.58
C GLY A 56 -10.01 0.23 6.30
N ILE A 57 -8.97 -0.31 5.69
CA ILE A 57 -7.58 -0.19 6.17
C ILE A 57 -7.27 1.29 6.45
N ALA A 58 -6.66 1.57 7.61
CA ALA A 58 -6.49 2.91 8.20
C ALA A 58 -5.47 3.80 7.45
N TYR A 59 -5.39 3.72 6.12
CA TYR A 59 -4.42 4.47 5.31
C TYR A 59 -4.60 5.99 5.44
N VAL A 60 -5.83 6.49 5.32
CA VAL A 60 -6.09 7.94 5.38
C VAL A 60 -6.02 8.45 6.81
N SER A 61 -6.61 7.74 7.77
CA SER A 61 -6.62 8.16 9.19
C SER A 61 -5.24 8.10 9.84
N SER A 62 -4.32 7.26 9.36
CA SER A 62 -2.92 7.26 9.78
C SER A 62 -2.06 8.34 9.11
N GLY A 63 -2.63 9.06 8.13
CA GLY A 63 -1.91 10.02 7.29
C GLY A 63 -0.99 9.38 6.23
N ALA A 64 -1.02 8.05 6.04
CA ALA A 64 -0.18 7.36 5.06
C ALA A 64 -0.70 7.47 3.61
N ALA A 65 -1.94 7.91 3.42
CA ALA A 65 -2.56 8.15 2.13
C ALA A 65 -3.48 9.39 2.17
N LEU A 66 -3.75 9.98 1.00
CA LEU A 66 -4.80 10.99 0.84
C LEU A 66 -6.14 10.34 0.49
N GLY A 67 -7.24 10.88 0.99
CA GLY A 67 -8.59 10.44 0.65
C GLY A 67 -9.24 11.33 -0.41
N ALA A 68 -9.94 10.72 -1.36
CA ALA A 68 -10.82 11.41 -2.30
C ALA A 68 -12.25 10.84 -2.17
N TYR A 69 -13.21 11.66 -1.76
CA TYR A 69 -14.55 11.21 -1.34
C TYR A 69 -15.65 11.61 -2.32
N SER A 70 -15.32 12.47 -3.27
CA SER A 70 -16.11 12.86 -4.43
C SER A 70 -15.24 12.80 -5.69
N LEU A 71 -15.85 12.85 -6.88
CA LEU A 71 -15.10 12.82 -8.14
C LEU A 71 -14.20 14.05 -8.28
N GLU A 72 -14.67 15.16 -7.74
CA GLU A 72 -14.03 16.46 -7.72
C GLU A 72 -12.75 16.46 -6.86
N ASP A 73 -12.64 15.55 -5.89
CA ASP A 73 -11.50 15.43 -4.98
C ASP A 73 -10.31 14.66 -5.59
N ILE A 74 -10.56 13.83 -6.61
CA ILE A 74 -9.53 12.92 -7.14
C ILE A 74 -8.34 13.70 -7.72
N ALA A 75 -8.62 14.66 -8.60
CA ALA A 75 -7.56 15.43 -9.24
C ALA A 75 -6.78 16.34 -8.26
N PRO A 76 -7.42 17.05 -7.32
CA PRO A 76 -6.72 17.71 -6.22
C PRO A 76 -5.82 16.76 -5.42
N ALA A 77 -6.34 15.61 -4.95
CA ALA A 77 -5.56 14.67 -4.15
C ALA A 77 -4.32 14.14 -4.89
N VAL A 78 -4.45 13.82 -6.18
CA VAL A 78 -3.31 13.41 -7.01
C VAL A 78 -2.28 14.53 -7.15
N ARG A 79 -2.71 15.78 -7.40
CA ARG A 79 -1.80 16.92 -7.51
C ARG A 79 -1.05 17.21 -6.21
N GLU A 80 -1.76 17.19 -5.08
CA GLU A 80 -1.15 17.37 -3.76
C GLU A 80 -0.09 16.29 -3.49
N ALA A 81 -0.42 15.02 -3.70
CA ALA A 81 0.51 13.90 -3.48
C ALA A 81 1.72 13.90 -4.42
N LEU A 82 1.64 14.50 -5.61
CA LEU A 82 2.75 14.55 -6.58
C LEU A 82 3.59 15.83 -6.48
N SER A 83 2.96 16.97 -6.17
CA SER A 83 3.57 18.30 -6.38
C SER A 83 3.71 19.14 -5.11
N ASN A 84 2.95 18.87 -4.04
CA ASN A 84 3.08 19.61 -2.79
C ASN A 84 4.18 18.99 -1.92
N GLU A 85 5.31 19.69 -1.79
CA GLU A 85 6.47 19.20 -1.06
C GLU A 85 6.17 18.81 0.39
N GLN A 86 5.41 19.65 1.11
CA GLN A 86 5.08 19.38 2.51
C GLN A 86 4.22 18.11 2.63
N VAL A 87 3.20 17.99 1.78
CA VAL A 87 2.32 16.81 1.76
C VAL A 87 3.11 15.55 1.44
N ARG A 88 4.06 15.59 0.49
CA ARG A 88 4.91 14.44 0.17
C ARG A 88 5.77 13.99 1.34
N GLN A 89 6.36 14.93 2.06
CA GLN A 89 7.16 14.65 3.25
C GLN A 89 6.31 14.03 4.35
N ASP A 90 5.14 14.61 4.62
CA ASP A 90 4.20 14.12 5.64
C ASP A 90 3.73 12.70 5.30
N LEU A 91 3.35 12.46 4.04
CA LEU A 91 2.98 11.13 3.54
C LEU A 91 4.15 10.14 3.68
N ALA A 92 5.38 10.51 3.32
CA ALA A 92 6.53 9.62 3.39
C ALA A 92 6.82 9.17 4.83
N GLU A 93 6.78 10.10 5.78
CA GLU A 93 6.98 9.77 7.20
C GLU A 93 5.84 8.92 7.77
N ALA A 94 4.59 9.22 7.39
CA ALA A 94 3.44 8.41 7.77
C ALA A 94 3.49 6.99 7.18
N ARG A 95 3.88 6.86 5.91
CA ARG A 95 4.09 5.55 5.26
C ARG A 95 5.10 4.70 6.02
N LYS A 96 6.24 5.25 6.42
CA LYS A 96 7.26 4.51 7.21
C LYS A 96 6.67 3.92 8.49
N ARG A 97 5.89 4.72 9.23
CA ARG A 97 5.22 4.26 10.46
C ARG A 97 4.18 3.18 10.17
N PHE A 98 3.35 3.42 9.16
CA PHE A 98 2.29 2.49 8.76
C PHE A 98 2.85 1.14 8.29
N ILE A 99 3.91 1.15 7.47
CA ILE A 99 4.58 -0.07 6.99
C ILE A 99 5.12 -0.86 8.18
N TYR A 100 5.76 -0.22 9.16
CA TYR A 100 6.28 -0.92 10.32
C TYR A 100 5.16 -1.58 11.15
N GLU A 101 4.04 -0.88 11.34
CA GLU A 101 2.90 -1.40 12.10
C GLU A 101 2.22 -2.58 11.40
N TYR A 102 2.01 -2.49 10.08
CA TYR A 102 1.20 -3.47 9.34
C TYR A 102 2.00 -4.55 8.61
N ALA A 103 3.26 -4.28 8.24
CA ALA A 103 4.12 -5.20 7.49
C ALA A 103 5.47 -5.48 8.16
N TYR A 104 5.75 -4.84 9.31
CA TYR A 104 7.03 -4.93 10.00
C TYR A 104 8.21 -4.47 9.12
N ILE A 105 9.39 -5.06 9.31
CA ILE A 105 10.64 -4.66 8.64
C ILE A 105 10.74 -5.29 7.25
N GLN A 106 11.06 -4.46 6.25
CA GLN A 106 11.26 -4.85 4.84
C GLN A 106 12.73 -5.20 4.55
N ASP A 107 13.31 -6.13 5.32
CA ASP A 107 14.73 -6.52 5.25
C ASP A 107 15.03 -7.71 4.31
N GLY A 108 14.02 -8.19 3.58
CA GLY A 108 14.12 -9.38 2.74
C GLY A 108 14.25 -10.70 3.51
N LYS A 109 14.11 -10.69 4.85
CA LYS A 109 14.31 -11.87 5.71
C LYS A 109 13.00 -12.44 6.27
N ALA A 110 11.85 -11.98 5.79
CA ALA A 110 10.55 -12.44 6.28
C ALA A 110 10.40 -13.96 6.21
N ALA A 111 10.68 -14.57 5.05
CA ALA A 111 10.62 -16.01 4.88
C ALA A 111 11.55 -16.76 5.85
N LYS A 112 12.78 -16.26 6.05
CA LYS A 112 13.73 -16.86 7.01
C LYS A 112 13.22 -16.78 8.44
N ARG A 113 12.76 -15.60 8.88
CA ARG A 113 12.22 -15.40 10.24
C ARG A 113 11.07 -16.35 10.54
N ILE A 114 10.16 -16.52 9.59
CA ILE A 114 9.03 -17.44 9.74
C ILE A 114 9.48 -18.90 9.71
N ALA A 115 10.38 -19.29 8.80
CA ALA A 115 10.90 -20.65 8.73
C ALA A 115 11.63 -21.06 10.02
N ASP A 116 12.47 -20.18 10.57
CA ASP A 116 13.18 -20.41 11.82
C ASP A 116 12.18 -20.63 12.98
N LEU A 117 11.13 -19.82 13.06
CA LEU A 117 10.08 -19.94 14.09
C LEU A 117 9.32 -21.27 13.97
N ILE A 118 8.97 -21.68 12.75
CA ILE A 118 8.30 -22.97 12.50
C ILE A 118 9.17 -24.13 12.99
N VAL A 119 10.47 -24.13 12.67
CA VAL A 119 11.42 -25.16 13.10
C VAL A 119 11.54 -25.19 14.62
N GLN A 120 11.62 -24.02 15.27
CA GLN A 120 11.66 -23.91 16.73
C GLN A 120 10.41 -24.52 17.38
N MET A 121 9.22 -24.13 16.93
CA MET A 121 7.94 -24.63 17.47
C MET A 121 7.79 -26.15 17.29
N ALA A 122 8.26 -26.69 16.16
CA ALA A 122 8.25 -28.13 15.90
C ALA A 122 9.20 -28.91 16.82
N ALA A 123 10.35 -28.33 17.18
CA ALA A 123 11.30 -28.93 18.12
C ALA A 123 10.72 -28.95 19.56
N GLU A 124 10.16 -27.83 20.01
CA GLU A 124 9.56 -27.71 21.36
C GLU A 124 8.36 -28.67 21.56
N THR A 125 7.60 -28.95 20.50
CA THR A 125 6.47 -29.88 20.55
C THR A 125 6.91 -31.33 20.79
N LYS A 126 8.08 -31.73 20.25
CA LYS A 126 8.63 -33.08 20.46
C LYS A 126 9.04 -33.29 21.92
N ASP A 127 9.66 -32.31 22.55
CA ASP A 127 10.05 -32.40 23.98
C ASP A 127 8.85 -32.50 24.92
N ARG A 128 7.70 -31.90 24.56
CA ARG A 128 6.47 -32.02 25.36
C ARG A 128 5.74 -33.36 25.22
N SER A 129 6.09 -34.18 24.24
CA SER A 129 5.51 -35.52 24.04
C SER A 129 6.22 -36.64 24.84
N ILE A 130 7.24 -36.27 25.62
CA ILE A 130 8.05 -37.18 26.45
C ILE A 130 7.76 -36.98 27.97
N LEU A 131 6.75 -36.18 28.31
CA LEU A 131 6.15 -36.04 29.64
C LEU A 131 4.72 -36.57 29.63
#